data_AF-A0A8S3UT11-F1
#
_entry.id   AF-A0A8S3UT11-F1
#
_cell.length_a   1.000
_cell.length_b   1.000
_cell.length_c   1.000
_cell.angle_alpha   90.00
_cell.angle_beta   90.00
_cell.angle_gamma   90.00
#
_symmetry.space_group_name_H-M   'P 1'
#
loop_
_entity.id
_entity.type
_entity.pdbx_description
1 polymer ?
#
loop_
_entity_poly.entity_id
_entity_poly.type
_entity_poly.pdbx_seq_one_letter_code
_entity_poly.pdbx_strand_id
1 'polypeptide(L)'
;MSESLKDIEKVLLDIPSTLSSRKKMICTVLQNHLDISKICYIPGFQITESLSGNNILDIVNSSCVSMLAILQSIKDTKRDVSVTLITENTQVHNKVACKRINLLGAELWGQVRSILREHDSLDIQLVDCHPSLNVATEFIVQILDDESTNKYGELLYDDGKVFTNYLYQVAFDQQIPKYRQGTIDDFCQIELKTERQNDSSQKVCFLQEPIKEVPKNKVALVLAEACMHNKELYPITLPESRTTLFPQQENNGSGFNLLTMEATAKIQHSFECMTDSQTREKVVVCYPMAVKTTVVVPSSCVYPLESLQGYKPGVVLITVLLHALSHEVEKEQSVQIITDEENAMACQILKCALTKTKNSRVYISSYLVSTTSATIIPLKRIKLKEVQDLIKHGSTNAVIALSQFFKS
;
A
#
# COMPACT_ATOMS: atom_id res chain seq x y z
N MET A 1 -47.36 11.77 -0.48
CA MET A 1 -47.11 11.28 0.90
C MET A 1 -48.41 11.30 1.66
N SER A 2 -48.89 10.12 2.07
CA SER A 2 -50.13 9.95 2.83
C SER A 2 -50.03 10.59 4.22
N GLU A 3 -51.17 11.01 4.80
CA GLU A 3 -51.26 11.55 6.16
C GLU A 3 -50.67 10.60 7.22
N SER A 4 -50.64 9.29 6.97
CA SER A 4 -50.04 8.28 7.87
C SER A 4 -48.54 8.46 8.12
N LEU A 5 -47.79 9.04 7.18
CA LEU A 5 -46.35 9.29 7.34
C LEU A 5 -46.07 10.51 8.25
N LYS A 6 -46.99 11.48 8.31
CA LYS A 6 -46.85 12.68 9.15
C LYS A 6 -46.97 12.36 10.65
N ASP A 7 -47.75 11.35 11.01
CA ASP A 7 -47.88 10.89 12.40
C ASP A 7 -46.63 10.13 12.87
N ILE A 8 -45.96 9.41 11.96
CA ILE A 8 -44.69 8.72 12.23
C ILE A 8 -43.53 9.73 12.41
N GLU A 9 -43.48 10.79 11.58
CA GLU A 9 -42.47 11.85 11.65
C GLU A 9 -42.49 12.60 13.00
N LYS A 10 -43.68 12.74 13.61
CA LYS A 10 -43.86 13.50 14.86
C LYS A 10 -43.41 12.74 16.11
N VAL A 11 -43.32 11.41 16.05
CA VAL A 11 -42.83 10.56 17.15
C VAL A 11 -41.30 10.55 17.20
N LEU A 12 -40.60 10.85 16.11
CA LEU A 12 -39.15 10.66 15.99
C LEU A 12 -38.29 11.84 16.49
N LEU A 13 -38.88 12.98 16.86
CA LEU A 13 -38.13 14.23 17.08
C LEU A 13 -37.71 14.54 18.53
N ASP A 14 -38.12 13.75 19.54
CA ASP A 14 -37.70 13.95 20.94
C ASP A 14 -37.40 12.60 21.62
N ILE A 15 -36.47 11.82 21.07
CA ILE A 15 -36.08 10.54 21.68
C ILE A 15 -35.30 10.82 22.97
N PRO A 16 -35.79 10.41 24.16
CA PRO A 16 -35.09 10.65 25.43
C PRO A 16 -33.68 10.05 25.46
N SER A 17 -32.75 10.59 26.24
CA SER A 17 -31.35 10.12 26.26
C SER A 17 -31.13 8.74 26.89
N THR A 18 -32.06 8.22 27.68
CA THR A 18 -31.89 6.97 28.44
C THR A 18 -32.73 5.81 27.87
N LEU A 19 -32.22 4.59 28.00
CA LEU A 19 -32.91 3.36 27.61
C LEU A 19 -34.32 3.28 28.20
N SER A 20 -34.46 3.50 29.52
CA SER A 20 -35.74 3.40 30.23
C SER A 20 -36.79 4.37 29.68
N SER A 21 -36.39 5.61 29.39
CA SER A 21 -37.30 6.62 28.85
C SER A 21 -37.70 6.31 27.40
N ARG A 22 -36.76 5.86 26.56
CA ARG A 22 -37.06 5.40 25.18
C ARG A 22 -38.02 4.22 25.17
N LYS A 23 -37.73 3.21 25.99
CA LYS A 23 -38.57 2.02 26.13
C LYS A 23 -39.98 2.38 26.55
N LYS A 24 -40.15 3.25 27.56
CA LYS A 24 -41.47 3.70 28.02
C LYS A 24 -42.26 4.38 26.90
N MET A 25 -41.62 5.25 26.14
CA MET A 25 -42.23 5.94 25.00
C MET A 25 -42.69 4.93 23.93
N ILE A 26 -41.81 4.01 23.51
CA ILE A 26 -42.14 3.00 22.49
C ILE A 26 -43.24 2.07 22.97
N CYS A 27 -43.20 1.59 24.22
CA CYS A 27 -44.28 0.78 24.79
C CYS A 27 -45.63 1.52 24.75
N THR A 28 -45.64 2.82 25.06
CA THR A 28 -46.87 3.62 25.03
C THR A 28 -47.44 3.69 23.61
N VAL A 29 -46.58 3.90 22.60
CA VAL A 29 -47.00 3.88 21.18
C VAL A 29 -47.55 2.51 20.79
N LEU A 30 -46.84 1.42 21.11
CA LEU A 30 -47.28 0.06 20.78
C LEU A 30 -48.57 -0.36 21.50
N GLN A 31 -48.84 0.20 22.68
CA GLN A 31 -50.08 -0.05 23.43
C GLN A 31 -51.26 0.74 22.86
N ASN A 32 -51.03 1.96 22.37
CA ASN A 32 -52.07 2.81 21.81
C ASN A 32 -52.42 2.47 20.35
N HIS A 33 -51.48 1.85 19.62
CA HIS A 33 -51.63 1.52 18.20
C HIS A 33 -51.51 0.01 17.97
N LEU A 34 -52.60 -0.71 18.25
CA LEU A 34 -52.69 -2.18 18.13
C LEU A 34 -52.67 -2.70 16.68
N ASP A 35 -52.75 -1.80 15.72
CA ASP A 35 -52.70 -2.03 14.27
C ASP A 35 -51.26 -2.10 13.72
N ILE A 36 -50.26 -1.63 14.49
CA ILE A 36 -48.85 -1.70 14.07
C ILE A 36 -48.40 -3.16 14.04
N SER A 37 -48.09 -3.68 12.86
CA SER A 37 -47.52 -5.02 12.63
C SER A 37 -46.04 -5.01 12.23
N LYS A 38 -45.52 -3.85 11.81
CA LYS A 38 -44.15 -3.67 11.33
C LYS A 38 -43.55 -2.36 11.84
N ILE A 39 -42.30 -2.40 12.28
CA ILE A 39 -41.50 -1.25 12.67
C ILE A 39 -40.32 -1.14 11.73
N CYS A 40 -40.18 0.01 11.07
CA CYS A 40 -38.99 0.34 10.31
C CYS A 40 -38.08 1.23 11.17
N TYR A 41 -36.88 0.75 11.50
CA TYR A 41 -35.90 1.52 12.25
C TYR A 41 -34.78 2.00 11.31
N ILE A 42 -34.68 3.31 11.13
CA ILE A 42 -33.63 3.98 10.35
C ILE A 42 -32.79 4.82 11.32
N PRO A 43 -31.59 4.38 11.73
CA PRO A 43 -30.71 5.18 12.56
C PRO A 43 -30.23 6.44 11.83
N GLY A 44 -30.36 7.59 12.48
CA GLY A 44 -29.93 8.89 11.95
C GLY A 44 -28.41 9.05 11.97
N PHE A 45 -27.71 8.50 10.98
CA PHE A 45 -26.26 8.61 10.85
C PHE A 45 -25.86 9.85 10.05
N GLN A 46 -25.67 10.99 10.71
CA GLN A 46 -24.99 12.13 10.08
C GLN A 46 -23.51 12.11 10.44
N ILE A 47 -22.71 11.38 9.65
CA ILE A 47 -21.24 11.38 9.80
C ILE A 47 -20.68 12.52 8.96
N THR A 48 -20.27 13.61 9.60
CA THR A 48 -19.38 14.58 8.96
C THR A 48 -17.93 14.10 9.10
N GLU A 49 -17.07 14.44 8.15
CA GLU A 49 -15.64 14.06 8.15
C GLU A 49 -14.84 14.57 9.37
N SER A 50 -15.47 15.35 10.25
CA SER A 50 -14.88 16.07 11.37
C SER A 50 -15.22 15.51 12.75
N LEU A 51 -15.84 14.32 12.85
CA LEU A 51 -16.25 13.77 14.15
C LEU A 51 -15.06 13.16 14.92
N SER A 52 -14.96 13.47 16.21
CA SER A 52 -14.01 12.81 17.11
C SER A 52 -14.42 11.36 17.38
N GLY A 53 -13.47 10.51 17.78
CA GLY A 53 -13.76 9.11 18.15
C GLY A 53 -14.81 8.97 19.27
N ASN A 54 -14.82 9.89 20.25
CA ASN A 54 -15.82 9.90 21.31
C ASN A 54 -17.21 10.23 20.76
N ASN A 55 -17.31 11.19 19.84
CA ASN A 55 -18.59 11.53 19.21
C ASN A 55 -19.14 10.35 18.41
N ILE A 56 -18.27 9.63 17.69
CA ILE A 56 -18.64 8.42 16.96
C ILE A 56 -19.20 7.38 17.94
N LEU A 57 -18.49 7.12 19.04
CA LEU A 57 -18.92 6.17 20.06
C LEU A 57 -20.29 6.53 20.67
N ASP A 58 -20.53 7.82 20.97
CA ASP A 58 -21.81 8.28 21.51
C ASP A 58 -22.95 8.05 20.54
N ILE A 59 -22.73 8.27 19.23
CA ILE A 59 -23.73 8.02 18.18
C ILE A 59 -24.01 6.52 18.05
N VAL A 60 -22.98 5.67 18.04
CA VAL A 60 -23.13 4.21 18.04
C VAL A 60 -23.96 3.78 19.24
N ASN A 61 -23.54 4.18 20.44
CA ASN A 61 -24.19 3.78 21.68
C ASN A 61 -25.65 4.23 21.71
N SER A 62 -25.93 5.48 21.31
CA SER A 62 -27.29 5.97 21.19
C SER A 62 -28.12 5.12 20.22
N SER A 63 -27.58 4.75 19.06
CA SER A 63 -28.32 3.93 18.09
C SER A 63 -28.59 2.52 18.65
N CYS A 64 -27.59 1.88 19.26
CA CYS A 64 -27.72 0.58 19.91
C CYS A 64 -28.75 0.58 21.05
N VAL A 65 -28.79 1.66 21.84
CA VAL A 65 -29.78 1.85 22.92
C VAL A 65 -31.19 2.01 22.36
N SER A 66 -31.36 2.72 21.24
CA SER A 66 -32.66 2.81 20.56
C SER A 66 -33.14 1.46 20.05
N MET A 67 -32.29 0.70 19.36
CA MET A 67 -32.66 -0.62 18.86
C MET A 67 -33.03 -1.55 20.02
N LEU A 68 -32.24 -1.56 21.09
CA LEU A 68 -32.55 -2.36 22.28
C LEU A 68 -33.88 -1.95 22.93
N ALA A 69 -34.18 -0.65 22.98
CA ALA A 69 -35.45 -0.16 23.51
C ALA A 69 -36.63 -0.70 22.69
N ILE A 70 -36.56 -0.66 21.35
CA ILE A 70 -37.58 -1.19 20.44
C ILE A 70 -37.83 -2.67 20.73
N LEU A 71 -36.76 -3.48 20.71
CA LEU A 71 -36.88 -4.93 20.88
C LEU A 71 -37.41 -5.31 22.27
N GLN A 72 -36.97 -4.62 23.32
CA GLN A 72 -37.49 -4.83 24.68
C GLN A 72 -38.97 -4.44 24.79
N SER A 73 -39.40 -3.37 24.12
CA SER A 73 -40.80 -2.96 24.10
C SER A 73 -41.70 -3.98 23.41
N ILE A 74 -41.26 -4.55 22.29
CA ILE A 74 -41.99 -5.63 21.59
C ILE A 74 -42.12 -6.85 22.50
N LYS A 75 -41.01 -7.27 23.12
CA LYS A 75 -40.98 -8.40 24.05
C LYS A 75 -41.91 -8.20 25.26
N ASP A 76 -41.87 -7.03 25.88
CA ASP A 76 -42.69 -6.71 27.06
C ASP A 76 -44.19 -6.65 26.72
N THR A 77 -44.52 -6.14 25.54
CA THR A 77 -45.92 -6.08 25.06
C THR A 77 -46.43 -7.41 24.52
N LYS A 78 -45.54 -8.40 24.32
CA LYS A 78 -45.84 -9.73 23.75
C LYS A 78 -46.60 -9.66 22.43
N ARG A 79 -46.31 -8.63 21.63
CA ARG A 79 -46.92 -8.45 20.31
C ARG A 79 -46.07 -9.13 19.24
N ASP A 80 -46.74 -9.65 18.23
CA ASP A 80 -46.11 -10.14 17.01
C ASP A 80 -45.88 -8.96 16.08
N VAL A 81 -44.69 -8.35 16.19
CA VAL A 81 -44.31 -7.16 15.43
C VAL A 81 -42.95 -7.41 14.80
N SER A 82 -42.92 -7.33 13.47
CA SER A 82 -41.69 -7.44 12.70
C SER A 82 -40.89 -6.14 12.76
N VAL A 83 -39.56 -6.23 12.76
CA VAL A 83 -38.67 -5.07 12.77
C VAL A 83 -37.75 -5.11 11.56
N THR A 84 -37.74 -4.06 10.76
CA THR A 84 -36.77 -3.88 9.66
C THR A 84 -35.77 -2.79 10.06
N LEU A 85 -34.51 -3.16 10.27
CA LEU A 85 -33.41 -2.20 10.46
C LEU A 85 -32.83 -1.86 9.09
N ILE A 86 -32.87 -0.58 8.72
CA ILE A 86 -32.36 -0.10 7.44
C ILE A 86 -31.12 0.77 7.66
N THR A 87 -30.01 0.39 7.06
CA THR A 87 -28.73 1.10 7.17
C THR A 87 -28.20 1.52 5.80
N GLU A 88 -27.20 2.39 5.80
CA GLU A 88 -26.52 2.88 4.60
C GLU A 88 -25.04 2.52 4.64
N ASN A 89 -24.54 1.87 3.57
CA ASN A 89 -23.13 1.59 3.32
C ASN A 89 -22.41 0.85 4.46
N THR A 90 -23.06 -0.10 5.14
CA THR A 90 -22.45 -0.86 6.25
C THR A 90 -21.70 -2.10 5.79
N GLN A 91 -21.99 -2.59 4.58
CA GLN A 91 -21.40 -3.80 4.02
C GLN A 91 -20.51 -3.51 2.81
N VAL A 92 -19.74 -4.51 2.40
CA VAL A 92 -18.92 -4.46 1.19
C VAL A 92 -19.24 -5.68 0.32
N HIS A 93 -19.81 -5.44 -0.85
CA HIS A 93 -20.05 -6.49 -1.85
C HIS A 93 -19.08 -6.42 -3.04
N ASN A 94 -18.53 -5.24 -3.36
CA ASN A 94 -17.62 -5.06 -4.49
C ASN A 94 -16.35 -4.27 -4.06
N LYS A 95 -15.16 -4.82 -4.40
CA LYS A 95 -13.85 -4.23 -4.10
C LYS A 95 -13.65 -2.82 -4.67
N VAL A 96 -14.43 -2.45 -5.68
CA VAL A 96 -14.27 -1.17 -6.42
C VAL A 96 -15.24 -0.08 -5.92
N ALA A 97 -16.35 -0.45 -5.27
CA ALA A 97 -17.49 0.47 -5.06
C ALA A 97 -17.52 1.17 -3.69
N CYS A 98 -17.17 0.50 -2.59
CA CYS A 98 -17.25 1.10 -1.25
C CYS A 98 -15.94 1.76 -0.82
N LYS A 99 -15.78 3.05 -1.14
CA LYS A 99 -14.65 3.85 -0.60
C LYS A 99 -14.80 4.19 0.88
N ARG A 100 -16.01 4.08 1.45
CA ARG A 100 -16.29 4.39 2.86
C ARG A 100 -17.37 3.44 3.40
N ILE A 101 -17.01 2.70 4.44
CA ILE A 101 -17.97 1.88 5.20
C ILE A 101 -18.51 2.75 6.33
N ASN A 102 -19.83 2.77 6.49
CA ASN A 102 -20.50 3.37 7.63
C ASN A 102 -20.33 2.46 8.85
N LEU A 103 -19.31 2.78 9.65
CA LEU A 103 -18.97 2.05 10.87
C LEU A 103 -20.13 2.06 11.89
N LEU A 104 -20.96 3.11 11.90
CA LEU A 104 -22.03 3.24 12.89
C LEU A 104 -23.11 2.17 12.69
N GLY A 105 -23.48 1.91 11.44
CA GLY A 105 -24.45 0.85 11.14
C GLY A 105 -23.86 -0.54 11.32
N ALA A 106 -22.57 -0.75 11.02
CA ALA A 106 -21.92 -2.05 11.19
C ALA A 106 -22.00 -2.60 12.64
N GLU A 107 -21.85 -1.74 13.64
CA GLU A 107 -21.99 -2.13 15.05
C GLU A 107 -23.43 -2.58 15.40
N LEU A 108 -24.44 -1.86 14.89
CA LEU A 108 -25.85 -2.27 15.04
C LEU A 108 -26.13 -3.64 14.42
N TRP A 109 -25.58 -3.92 13.24
CA TRP A 109 -25.69 -5.23 12.62
C TRP A 109 -25.13 -6.33 13.51
N GLY A 110 -23.96 -6.09 14.14
CA GLY A 110 -23.37 -7.01 15.11
C GLY A 110 -24.25 -7.24 16.35
N GLN A 111 -24.84 -6.16 16.88
CA GLN A 111 -25.78 -6.22 18.01
C GLN A 111 -27.01 -7.06 17.66
N VAL A 112 -27.68 -6.77 16.54
CA VAL A 112 -28.90 -7.48 16.12
C VAL A 112 -28.64 -8.95 15.84
N ARG A 113 -27.53 -9.28 15.17
CA ARG A 113 -27.11 -10.68 14.95
C ARG A 113 -26.96 -11.45 16.26
N SER A 114 -26.37 -10.83 17.28
CA SER A 114 -26.24 -11.44 18.61
C SER A 114 -27.61 -11.65 19.25
N ILE A 115 -28.50 -10.65 19.18
CA ILE A 115 -29.85 -10.76 19.76
C ILE A 115 -30.69 -11.84 19.06
N LEU A 116 -30.67 -11.91 17.74
CA LEU A 116 -31.39 -12.94 16.96
C LEU A 116 -30.92 -14.37 17.31
N ARG A 117 -29.67 -14.54 17.76
CA ARG A 117 -29.17 -15.84 18.24
C ARG A 117 -29.68 -16.20 19.64
N GLU A 118 -29.95 -15.22 20.47
CA GLU A 118 -30.44 -15.41 21.85
C GLU A 118 -31.97 -15.43 21.94
N HIS A 119 -32.66 -14.82 20.97
CA HIS A 119 -34.11 -14.61 20.97
C HIS A 119 -34.70 -14.89 19.57
N ASP A 120 -34.97 -16.17 19.31
CA ASP A 120 -35.57 -16.68 18.06
C ASP A 120 -37.02 -16.21 17.79
N SER A 121 -37.73 -15.82 18.84
CA SER A 121 -39.09 -15.25 18.75
C SER A 121 -39.17 -13.84 18.15
N LEU A 122 -38.04 -13.16 17.94
CA LEU A 122 -38.03 -11.83 17.34
C LEU A 122 -37.92 -11.94 15.81
N ASP A 123 -38.88 -11.37 15.09
CA ASP A 123 -38.80 -11.24 13.63
C ASP A 123 -38.07 -9.94 13.27
N ILE A 124 -36.79 -10.05 12.92
CA ILE A 124 -35.95 -8.90 12.55
C ILE A 124 -35.29 -9.14 11.20
N GLN A 125 -35.45 -8.17 10.30
CA GLN A 125 -34.79 -8.11 9.00
C GLN A 125 -33.77 -6.97 8.97
N LEU A 126 -32.56 -7.26 8.52
CA LEU A 126 -31.49 -6.29 8.34
C LEU A 126 -31.37 -5.93 6.85
N VAL A 127 -31.41 -4.64 6.50
CA VAL A 127 -31.36 -4.16 5.12
C VAL A 127 -30.29 -3.08 5.01
N ASP A 128 -29.26 -3.30 4.20
CA ASP A 128 -28.23 -2.30 3.90
C ASP A 128 -28.45 -1.72 2.50
N CYS A 129 -28.23 -0.42 2.33
CA CYS A 129 -28.31 0.26 1.04
C CYS A 129 -26.95 0.88 0.68
N HIS A 130 -26.40 0.55 -0.48
CA HIS A 130 -25.19 1.19 -1.00
C HIS A 130 -25.45 2.59 -1.58
N PRO A 131 -26.55 2.83 -2.34
CA PRO A 131 -27.00 4.19 -2.60
C PRO A 131 -27.41 4.87 -1.28
N SER A 132 -27.35 6.20 -1.23
CA SER A 132 -27.86 6.91 -0.06
C SER A 132 -29.34 6.61 0.16
N LEU A 133 -29.81 6.63 1.41
CA LEU A 133 -31.20 6.25 1.72
C LEU A 133 -32.24 7.10 0.97
N ASN A 134 -31.91 8.36 0.69
CA ASN A 134 -32.73 9.25 -0.13
C ASN A 134 -32.91 8.74 -1.57
N VAL A 135 -31.91 8.08 -2.12
CA VAL A 135 -31.95 7.47 -3.45
C VAL A 135 -32.60 6.08 -3.40
N ALA A 136 -32.40 5.35 -2.31
CA ALA A 136 -32.95 4.01 -2.11
C ALA A 136 -34.41 3.97 -1.63
N THR A 137 -35.10 5.12 -1.52
CA THR A 137 -36.44 5.19 -0.88
C THR A 137 -37.48 4.31 -1.58
N GLU A 138 -37.54 4.31 -2.92
CA GLU A 138 -38.49 3.46 -3.66
C GLU A 138 -38.25 1.97 -3.39
N PHE A 139 -36.98 1.59 -3.32
CA PHE A 139 -36.58 0.24 -3.01
C PHE A 139 -36.92 -0.17 -1.57
N ILE A 140 -36.68 0.73 -0.60
CA ILE A 140 -37.03 0.50 0.79
C ILE A 140 -38.53 0.22 0.92
N VAL A 141 -39.38 1.01 0.25
CA VAL A 141 -40.83 0.78 0.21
C VAL A 141 -41.14 -0.59 -0.39
N GLN A 142 -40.50 -0.96 -1.51
CA GLN A 142 -40.69 -2.28 -2.12
C GLN A 142 -40.32 -3.43 -1.20
N ILE A 143 -39.20 -3.36 -0.47
CA ILE A 143 -38.85 -4.39 0.54
C ILE A 143 -39.88 -4.44 1.65
N LEU A 144 -40.35 -3.29 2.12
CA LEU A 144 -41.29 -3.24 3.22
C LEU A 144 -42.64 -3.89 2.84
N ASP A 145 -43.04 -3.79 1.58
CA ASP A 145 -44.27 -4.36 1.03
C ASP A 145 -44.12 -5.81 0.49
N ASP A 146 -42.91 -6.22 0.07
CA ASP A 146 -42.67 -7.54 -0.53
C ASP A 146 -42.39 -8.63 0.52
N GLU A 147 -43.44 -9.38 0.87
CA GLU A 147 -43.37 -10.53 1.78
C GLU A 147 -42.38 -11.61 1.32
N SER A 148 -42.06 -11.69 0.03
CA SER A 148 -41.12 -12.70 -0.49
C SER A 148 -39.69 -12.48 0.00
N THR A 149 -39.38 -11.26 0.43
CA THR A 149 -38.06 -10.89 0.99
C THR A 149 -37.93 -11.26 2.46
N ASN A 150 -39.04 -11.43 3.19
CA ASN A 150 -39.04 -11.71 4.65
C ASN A 150 -38.33 -13.02 5.01
N LYS A 151 -38.22 -13.97 4.07
CA LYS A 151 -37.48 -15.21 4.28
C LYS A 151 -35.95 -15.01 4.40
N TYR A 152 -35.45 -13.83 4.05
CA TYR A 152 -34.05 -13.45 4.18
C TYR A 152 -33.90 -12.47 5.35
N GLY A 153 -33.17 -12.88 6.39
CA GLY A 153 -32.91 -12.02 7.55
C GLY A 153 -31.90 -10.91 7.28
N GLU A 154 -31.11 -11.00 6.20
CA GLU A 154 -30.08 -10.03 5.84
C GLU A 154 -30.09 -9.75 4.33
N LEU A 155 -30.31 -8.49 3.98
CA LEU A 155 -30.38 -8.01 2.60
C LEU A 155 -29.43 -6.84 2.38
N LEU A 156 -28.92 -6.76 1.15
CA LEU A 156 -28.15 -5.64 0.65
C LEU A 156 -28.75 -5.17 -0.68
N TYR A 157 -28.91 -3.87 -0.83
CA TYR A 157 -29.28 -3.23 -2.08
C TYR A 157 -28.13 -2.46 -2.69
N ASP A 158 -27.85 -2.79 -3.94
CA ASP A 158 -26.85 -2.08 -4.74
C ASP A 158 -27.30 -2.01 -6.20
N ASP A 159 -27.47 -0.79 -6.70
CA ASP A 159 -27.76 -0.48 -8.11
C ASP A 159 -28.86 -1.36 -8.74
N GLY A 160 -30.06 -1.35 -8.14
CA GLY A 160 -31.21 -2.11 -8.65
C GLY A 160 -31.16 -3.61 -8.40
N LYS A 161 -30.16 -4.11 -7.67
CA LYS A 161 -30.02 -5.53 -7.34
C LYS A 161 -30.11 -5.75 -5.84
N VAL A 162 -30.68 -6.90 -5.47
CA VAL A 162 -30.79 -7.36 -4.10
C VAL A 162 -29.85 -8.54 -3.89
N PHE A 163 -29.05 -8.46 -2.84
CA PHE A 163 -28.11 -9.47 -2.40
C PHE A 163 -28.50 -9.94 -1.02
N THR A 164 -28.11 -11.16 -0.68
CA THR A 164 -28.27 -11.74 0.66
C THR A 164 -26.92 -12.28 1.12
N ASN A 165 -26.69 -12.25 2.43
CA ASN A 165 -25.45 -12.73 3.00
C ASN A 165 -25.46 -14.26 3.16
N TYR A 166 -24.35 -14.89 2.75
CA TYR A 166 -24.10 -16.32 2.98
C TYR A 166 -22.68 -16.51 3.50
N LEU A 167 -22.57 -17.33 4.55
CA LEU A 167 -21.29 -17.88 4.95
C LEU A 167 -20.97 -19.04 4.02
N TYR A 168 -19.86 -18.93 3.31
CA TYR A 168 -19.34 -20.01 2.48
C TYR A 168 -17.88 -20.28 2.87
N GLN A 169 -17.51 -21.56 2.81
CA GLN A 169 -16.13 -21.95 3.04
C GLN A 169 -15.31 -21.58 1.81
N VAL A 170 -14.37 -20.67 1.99
CA VAL A 170 -13.38 -20.33 0.96
C VAL A 170 -12.32 -21.43 0.98
N ALA A 171 -12.08 -22.08 -0.16
CA ALA A 171 -10.96 -23.00 -0.30
C ALA A 171 -9.64 -22.23 -0.12
N PHE A 172 -8.66 -22.84 0.56
CA PHE A 172 -7.37 -22.21 0.90
C PHE A 172 -6.56 -21.69 -0.30
N ASP A 173 -6.96 -22.05 -1.53
CA ASP A 173 -6.36 -21.66 -2.79
C ASP A 173 -6.87 -20.31 -3.34
N GLN A 174 -7.99 -19.79 -2.83
CA GLN A 174 -8.40 -18.42 -3.12
C GLN A 174 -7.53 -17.45 -2.33
N GLN A 175 -7.14 -16.35 -2.98
CA GLN A 175 -6.27 -15.29 -2.43
C GLN A 175 -6.90 -14.62 -1.19
N ILE A 176 -6.86 -15.30 -0.04
CA ILE A 176 -6.99 -14.64 1.26
C ILE A 176 -5.85 -13.62 1.28
N PRO A 177 -6.12 -12.33 1.56
CA PRO A 177 -5.06 -11.34 1.70
C PRO A 177 -4.08 -11.86 2.76
N LYS A 178 -2.90 -12.34 2.33
CA LYS A 178 -1.85 -12.83 3.22
C LYS A 178 -1.31 -11.72 4.13
N TYR A 179 -1.54 -10.48 3.74
CA TYR A 179 -1.07 -9.27 4.39
C TYR A 179 -2.24 -8.33 4.63
N ARG A 180 -2.28 -7.71 5.81
CA ARG A 180 -3.23 -6.66 6.16
C ARG A 180 -2.57 -5.32 5.89
N GLN A 181 -3.31 -4.39 5.30
CA GLN A 181 -2.88 -2.99 5.24
C GLN A 181 -2.86 -2.43 6.67
N GLY A 182 -1.68 -2.08 7.15
CA GLY A 182 -1.47 -1.45 8.46
C GLY A 182 -0.89 -0.05 8.29
N THR A 183 -1.29 0.87 9.15
CA THR A 183 -0.52 2.08 9.44
C THR A 183 0.56 1.72 10.45
N ILE A 184 1.75 2.25 10.25
CA ILE A 184 2.91 1.97 11.09
C ILE A 184 3.34 3.31 11.70
N ASP A 185 3.73 3.31 12.97
CA ASP A 185 4.23 4.52 13.63
C ASP A 185 5.56 4.96 12.98
N ASP A 186 5.84 6.26 13.01
CA ASP A 186 7.01 6.88 12.38
C ASP A 186 8.36 6.31 12.87
N PHE A 187 8.36 5.67 14.03
CA PHE A 187 9.56 5.09 14.67
C PHE A 187 9.83 3.64 14.26
N CYS A 188 8.90 3.00 13.53
CA CYS A 188 9.08 1.61 13.13
C CYS A 188 10.04 1.49 11.95
N GLN A 189 11.05 0.65 12.11
CA GLN A 189 11.94 0.28 11.02
C GLN A 189 11.26 -0.80 10.17
N ILE A 190 11.24 -0.61 8.86
CA ILE A 190 10.66 -1.58 7.93
C ILE A 190 11.67 -2.02 6.88
N GLU A 191 11.52 -3.25 6.42
CA GLU A 191 12.26 -3.84 5.31
C GLU A 191 11.29 -4.10 4.15
N LEU A 192 11.70 -3.70 2.95
CA LEU A 192 10.94 -3.92 1.73
C LEU A 192 11.30 -5.28 1.11
N LYS A 193 10.29 -6.11 0.89
CA LYS A 193 10.40 -7.43 0.27
C LYS A 193 9.46 -7.57 -0.92
N THR A 194 9.66 -8.64 -1.68
CA THR A 194 8.76 -9.08 -2.74
C THR A 194 8.40 -10.55 -2.57
N GLU A 195 7.22 -10.94 -3.01
CA GLU A 195 6.81 -12.35 -3.04
C GLU A 195 7.51 -13.16 -4.15
N ARG A 196 8.06 -12.48 -5.16
CA ARG A 196 8.58 -13.12 -6.37
C ARG A 196 10.04 -12.73 -6.60
N GLN A 197 10.87 -13.73 -6.87
CA GLN A 197 12.28 -13.50 -7.17
C GLN A 197 12.43 -12.63 -8.44
N ASN A 198 13.29 -11.61 -8.37
CA ASN A 198 13.60 -10.67 -9.45
C ASN A 198 12.38 -9.93 -10.02
N ASP A 199 11.38 -9.67 -9.17
CA ASP A 199 10.20 -8.88 -9.49
C ASP A 199 10.03 -7.76 -8.44
N SER A 200 9.88 -6.51 -8.90
CA SER A 200 9.64 -5.37 -8.02
C SER A 200 8.18 -4.90 -8.01
N SER A 201 7.29 -5.57 -8.75
CA SER A 201 5.89 -5.16 -8.90
C SER A 201 5.04 -5.49 -7.67
N GLN A 202 5.31 -6.62 -7.01
CA GLN A 202 4.60 -7.08 -5.81
C GLN A 202 5.45 -6.82 -4.57
N LYS A 203 5.25 -5.65 -3.96
CA LYS A 203 6.01 -5.18 -2.81
C LYS A 203 5.24 -5.41 -1.51
N VAL A 204 5.95 -5.86 -0.49
CA VAL A 204 5.41 -6.09 0.86
C VAL A 204 6.41 -5.51 1.86
N CYS A 205 5.91 -4.88 2.93
CA CYS A 205 6.77 -4.34 3.99
C CYS A 205 6.71 -5.24 5.22
N PHE A 206 7.86 -5.51 5.82
CA PHE A 206 7.99 -6.28 7.05
C PHE A 206 8.63 -5.42 8.14
N LEU A 207 8.20 -5.60 9.39
CA LEU A 207 8.85 -4.96 10.53
C LEU A 207 10.27 -5.49 10.68
N GLN A 208 11.20 -4.57 10.91
CA GLN A 208 12.61 -4.85 11.13
C GLN A 208 12.95 -4.70 12.60
N GLU A 209 13.85 -5.56 13.10
CA GLU A 209 14.45 -5.33 14.40
C GLU A 209 15.31 -4.05 14.39
N PRO A 210 15.21 -3.23 15.45
CA PRO A 210 15.99 -2.01 15.54
C PRO A 210 17.48 -2.32 15.57
N ILE A 211 18.26 -1.52 14.84
CA ILE A 211 19.72 -1.58 14.86
C ILE A 211 20.22 -1.16 16.24
N LYS A 212 20.90 -2.08 16.94
CA LYS A 212 21.39 -1.86 18.31
C LYS A 212 22.77 -1.21 18.35
N GLU A 213 23.65 -1.58 17.41
CA GLU A 213 25.05 -1.15 17.40
C GLU A 213 25.55 -0.91 15.97
N VAL A 214 26.41 0.10 15.81
CA VAL A 214 27.11 0.41 14.55
C VAL A 214 28.62 0.19 14.72
N PRO A 215 29.24 -0.66 13.87
CA PRO A 215 30.69 -0.81 13.86
C PRO A 215 31.41 0.52 13.57
N LYS A 216 32.60 0.72 14.15
CA LYS A 216 33.39 1.98 14.04
C LYS A 216 33.68 2.45 12.61
N ASN A 217 33.74 1.56 11.63
CA ASN A 217 34.03 1.85 10.22
C ASN A 217 32.78 1.91 9.33
N LYS A 218 31.60 1.95 9.96
CA LYS A 218 30.31 2.02 9.28
C LYS A 218 29.51 3.20 9.81
N VAL A 219 28.47 3.56 9.08
CA VAL A 219 27.53 4.61 9.43
C VAL A 219 26.11 4.08 9.28
N ALA A 220 25.25 4.40 10.25
CA ALA A 220 23.82 4.18 10.15
C ALA A 220 23.19 5.32 9.36
N LEU A 221 22.33 4.95 8.41
CA LEU A 221 21.65 5.87 7.52
C LEU A 221 20.15 5.63 7.58
N VAL A 222 19.38 6.70 7.60
CA VAL A 222 17.93 6.68 7.39
C VAL A 222 17.68 6.91 5.91
N LEU A 223 17.19 5.89 5.21
CA LEU A 223 16.92 6.00 3.77
C LEU A 223 15.74 6.95 3.51
N ALA A 224 15.95 7.88 2.59
CA ALA A 224 14.90 8.76 2.08
C ALA A 224 14.34 8.21 0.77
N GLU A 225 15.23 7.86 -0.18
CA GLU A 225 14.85 7.30 -1.47
C GLU A 225 15.81 6.18 -1.86
N ALA A 226 15.29 5.06 -2.37
CA ALA A 226 16.10 3.97 -2.92
C ALA A 226 15.95 3.93 -4.44
N CYS A 227 17.07 3.90 -5.16
CA CYS A 227 17.10 3.80 -6.61
C CYS A 227 16.96 2.34 -7.05
N MET A 228 15.86 2.00 -7.72
CA MET A 228 15.71 0.68 -8.32
C MET A 228 16.50 0.62 -9.63
N HIS A 229 17.36 -0.38 -9.79
CA HIS A 229 18.13 -0.61 -11.01
C HIS A 229 17.48 -1.65 -11.91
N ASN A 230 17.87 -1.67 -13.19
CA ASN A 230 17.46 -2.72 -14.11
C ASN A 230 18.03 -4.07 -13.62
N LYS A 231 17.15 -5.07 -13.46
CA LYS A 231 17.52 -6.43 -13.03
C LYS A 231 18.52 -7.13 -13.97
N GLU A 232 18.64 -6.65 -15.21
CA GLU A 232 19.62 -7.13 -16.18
C GLU A 232 21.05 -6.62 -15.88
N LEU A 233 21.19 -5.48 -15.21
CA LEU A 233 22.48 -4.98 -14.73
C LEU A 233 22.93 -5.74 -13.49
N TYR A 234 22.01 -5.94 -12.55
CA TYR A 234 22.31 -6.57 -11.28
C TYR A 234 21.03 -7.14 -10.66
N PRO A 235 21.08 -8.28 -9.92
CA PRO A 235 19.89 -8.84 -9.29
C PRO A 235 19.22 -7.83 -8.35
N ILE A 236 17.89 -7.74 -8.43
CA ILE A 236 17.08 -6.90 -7.53
C ILE A 236 16.57 -7.67 -6.31
N THR A 237 16.84 -8.98 -6.26
CA THR A 237 16.61 -9.87 -5.12
C THR A 237 17.78 -10.84 -4.99
N LEU A 238 18.05 -11.36 -3.78
CA LEU A 238 19.11 -12.34 -3.59
C LEU A 238 18.70 -13.69 -4.21
N PRO A 239 19.53 -14.32 -5.06
CA PRO A 239 19.31 -15.70 -5.48
C PRO A 239 19.60 -16.68 -4.33
N GLU A 240 18.80 -17.75 -4.24
CA GLU A 240 18.94 -18.81 -3.22
C GLU A 240 20.30 -19.54 -3.27
N SER A 241 21.04 -19.45 -4.39
CA SER A 241 22.32 -20.15 -4.58
C SER A 241 23.55 -19.23 -4.72
N ARG A 242 24.33 -19.14 -3.63
CA ARG A 242 25.80 -18.89 -3.49
C ARG A 242 26.47 -17.58 -3.96
N THR A 243 27.49 -17.20 -3.17
CA THR A 243 28.60 -16.24 -3.40
C THR A 243 28.20 -14.95 -4.10
N THR A 244 27.41 -14.13 -3.43
CA THR A 244 27.13 -12.76 -3.86
C THR A 244 27.97 -11.78 -3.04
N LEU A 245 28.20 -10.58 -3.55
CA LEU A 245 28.84 -9.48 -2.81
C LEU A 245 27.98 -8.98 -1.64
N PHE A 246 26.77 -9.52 -1.49
CA PHE A 246 25.87 -9.16 -0.41
C PHE A 246 26.21 -9.94 0.86
N PRO A 247 26.04 -9.32 2.04
CA PRO A 247 26.03 -10.07 3.27
C PRO A 247 24.95 -11.16 3.18
N GLN A 248 25.29 -12.40 3.53
CA GLN A 248 24.29 -13.46 3.69
C GLN A 248 23.26 -12.96 4.69
N GLN A 249 22.02 -12.78 4.25
CA GLN A 249 20.92 -12.45 5.14
C GLN A 249 20.18 -13.72 5.50
N GLU A 250 19.94 -13.91 6.80
CA GLU A 250 19.09 -14.98 7.30
C GLU A 250 17.67 -14.76 6.75
N ASN A 251 17.19 -15.72 5.96
CA ASN A 251 15.81 -15.74 5.47
C ASN A 251 14.87 -16.09 6.64
N ASN A 252 14.63 -15.14 7.54
CA ASN A 252 13.76 -15.33 8.69
C ASN A 252 12.26 -15.10 8.36
N GLY A 253 11.85 -15.24 7.09
CA GLY A 253 10.45 -15.07 6.69
C GLY A 253 10.16 -15.39 5.21
N SER A 254 8.87 -15.42 4.85
CA SER A 254 8.41 -15.59 3.47
C SER A 254 8.71 -14.35 2.62
N GLY A 255 9.32 -14.52 1.44
CA GLY A 255 9.60 -13.46 0.46
C GLY A 255 11.09 -13.20 0.26
N PHE A 256 11.40 -12.32 -0.70
CA PHE A 256 12.76 -11.97 -1.11
C PHE A 256 13.03 -10.50 -0.80
N ASN A 257 14.16 -10.21 -0.16
CA ASN A 257 14.56 -8.82 0.11
C ASN A 257 14.80 -8.08 -1.21
N LEU A 258 14.18 -6.90 -1.34
CA LEU A 258 14.47 -6.04 -2.48
C LEU A 258 15.79 -5.33 -2.25
N LEU A 259 16.65 -5.38 -3.26
CA LEU A 259 18.02 -4.86 -3.21
C LEU A 259 18.12 -3.57 -4.01
N THR A 260 18.89 -2.64 -3.47
CA THR A 260 19.33 -1.42 -4.14
C THR A 260 20.86 -1.32 -4.05
N MET A 261 21.46 -0.59 -4.98
CA MET A 261 22.86 -0.20 -4.91
C MET A 261 23.05 1.30 -4.62
N GLU A 262 22.04 2.13 -4.87
CA GLU A 262 22.13 3.58 -4.73
C GLU A 262 20.91 4.11 -3.99
N ALA A 263 21.13 5.02 -3.05
CA ALA A 263 20.06 5.64 -2.28
C ALA A 263 20.46 7.04 -1.81
N THR A 264 19.45 7.89 -1.60
CA THR A 264 19.58 9.12 -0.83
C THR A 264 19.19 8.85 0.60
N ALA A 265 19.94 9.41 1.54
CA ALA A 265 19.74 9.14 2.95
C ALA A 265 20.14 10.33 3.83
N LYS A 266 19.83 10.24 5.12
CA LYS A 266 20.40 11.11 6.16
C LYS A 266 21.27 10.30 7.11
N ILE A 267 22.36 10.88 7.59
CA ILE A 267 23.21 10.26 8.61
C ILE A 267 22.45 10.21 9.95
N GLN A 268 22.45 9.03 10.59
CA GLN A 268 21.88 8.82 11.91
C GLN A 268 22.98 8.94 12.98
N HIS A 269 22.87 9.95 13.85
CA HIS A 269 23.86 10.21 14.91
C HIS A 269 23.54 9.50 16.25
N SER A 270 22.27 9.17 16.49
CA SER A 270 21.80 8.49 17.72
C SER A 270 20.68 7.49 17.41
N PHE A 271 20.61 6.44 18.23
CA PHE A 271 19.53 5.42 18.18
C PHE A 271 18.35 5.76 19.10
N GLU A 272 18.47 6.79 19.92
CA GLU A 272 17.41 7.26 20.81
C GLU A 272 16.48 8.21 20.07
N CYS A 273 15.20 7.83 20.00
CA CYS A 273 14.03 8.59 19.50
C CYS A 273 14.32 9.60 18.37
N MET A 274 14.07 9.18 17.13
CA MET A 274 14.21 10.02 15.94
C MET A 274 13.21 11.18 15.97
N THR A 275 13.60 12.30 16.58
CA THR A 275 12.94 13.57 16.31
C THR A 275 13.57 14.18 15.06
N ASP A 276 12.74 14.77 14.19
CA ASP A 276 13.13 15.30 12.87
C ASP A 276 14.32 16.30 12.94
N SER A 277 14.58 16.86 14.13
CA SER A 277 15.61 17.86 14.41
C SER A 277 17.07 17.35 14.47
N GLN A 278 17.30 16.04 14.61
CA GLN A 278 18.64 15.46 14.83
C GLN A 278 19.30 14.86 13.58
N THR A 279 18.63 14.88 12.42
CA THR A 279 19.16 14.35 11.14
C THR A 279 19.46 15.50 10.18
N ARG A 280 20.74 15.88 10.01
CA ARG A 280 21.09 17.11 9.27
C ARG A 280 21.80 16.89 7.94
N GLU A 281 22.69 15.91 7.83
CA GLU A 281 23.48 15.74 6.62
C GLU A 281 22.80 14.80 5.62
N LYS A 282 22.40 15.34 4.46
CA LYS A 282 21.92 14.56 3.32
C LYS A 282 23.10 13.98 2.56
N VAL A 283 23.04 12.68 2.33
CA VAL A 283 24.09 11.93 1.67
C VAL A 283 23.54 11.08 0.53
N VAL A 284 24.41 10.75 -0.40
CA VAL A 284 24.21 9.68 -1.38
C VAL A 284 25.06 8.52 -0.96
N VAL A 285 24.48 7.32 -0.93
CA VAL A 285 25.19 6.08 -0.66
C VAL A 285 25.18 5.22 -1.92
N CYS A 286 26.34 4.66 -2.26
CA CYS A 286 26.47 3.68 -3.34
C CYS A 286 27.08 2.38 -2.77
N TYR A 287 26.23 1.47 -2.32
CA TYR A 287 26.61 0.20 -1.70
C TYR A 287 25.49 -0.84 -1.87
N PRO A 288 25.79 -2.12 -2.18
CA PRO A 288 24.77 -3.15 -2.28
C PRO A 288 24.06 -3.38 -0.93
N MET A 289 22.77 -3.11 -0.85
CA MET A 289 21.99 -3.23 0.39
C MET A 289 20.55 -3.65 0.13
N ALA A 290 19.90 -4.21 1.16
CA ALA A 290 18.45 -4.38 1.17
C ALA A 290 17.77 -3.02 1.42
N VAL A 291 16.62 -2.79 0.80
CA VAL A 291 15.84 -1.56 0.97
C VAL A 291 15.15 -1.61 2.33
N LYS A 292 15.63 -0.78 3.27
CA LYS A 292 15.18 -0.70 4.66
C LYS A 292 15.07 0.75 5.10
N THR A 293 14.20 1.07 6.06
CA THR A 293 14.15 2.42 6.65
C THR A 293 15.51 2.86 7.20
N THR A 294 16.20 1.93 7.88
CA THR A 294 17.54 2.17 8.41
C THR A 294 18.50 1.11 7.90
N VAL A 295 19.64 1.56 7.36
CA VAL A 295 20.71 0.70 6.85
C VAL A 295 22.04 1.06 7.50
N VAL A 296 22.96 0.09 7.56
CA VAL A 296 24.33 0.30 8.04
C VAL A 296 25.30 -0.05 6.92
N VAL A 297 26.06 0.94 6.47
CA VAL A 297 26.94 0.83 5.31
C VAL A 297 28.37 1.26 5.67
N PRO A 298 29.41 0.82 4.94
CA PRO A 298 30.76 1.34 5.11
C PRO A 298 30.82 2.85 4.88
N SER A 299 31.50 3.58 5.76
CA SER A 299 31.58 5.05 5.65
C SER A 299 32.27 5.52 4.36
N SER A 300 33.11 4.66 3.75
CA SER A 300 33.76 4.92 2.45
C SER A 300 32.81 4.91 1.25
N CYS A 301 31.57 4.45 1.42
CA CYS A 301 30.56 4.36 0.35
C CYS A 301 29.52 5.49 0.43
N VAL A 302 29.75 6.48 1.28
CA VAL A 302 28.82 7.58 1.58
C VAL A 302 29.44 8.90 1.13
N TYR A 303 28.67 9.67 0.37
CA TYR A 303 29.11 10.93 -0.23
C TYR A 303 28.18 12.05 0.22
N PRO A 304 28.70 13.20 0.69
CA PRO A 304 27.86 14.37 0.95
C PRO A 304 27.12 14.77 -0.33
N LEU A 305 25.79 14.92 -0.26
CA LEU A 305 24.98 15.23 -1.45
C LEU A 305 25.42 16.56 -2.10
N GLU A 306 25.86 17.52 -1.28
CA GLU A 306 26.40 18.82 -1.70
C GLU A 306 27.67 18.72 -2.55
N SER A 307 28.45 17.63 -2.41
CA SER A 307 29.61 17.37 -3.27
C SER A 307 29.23 16.88 -4.67
N LEU A 308 27.97 16.46 -4.86
CA LEU A 308 27.42 15.92 -6.11
C LEU A 308 26.46 16.92 -6.75
N GLN A 309 27.01 18.02 -7.28
CA GLN A 309 26.22 19.05 -7.95
C GLN A 309 25.41 18.46 -9.11
N GLY A 310 24.09 18.69 -9.10
CA GLY A 310 23.19 18.18 -10.13
C GLY A 310 22.90 16.67 -10.06
N TYR A 311 23.13 16.06 -8.89
CA TYR A 311 22.81 14.65 -8.66
C TYR A 311 21.39 14.28 -9.10
N LYS A 312 21.28 13.12 -9.74
CA LYS A 312 20.03 12.43 -10.05
C LYS A 312 20.16 10.97 -9.62
N PRO A 313 19.08 10.31 -9.17
CA PRO A 313 19.11 8.89 -8.85
C PRO A 313 19.68 8.05 -10.01
N GLY A 314 20.60 7.15 -9.68
CA GLY A 314 21.28 6.25 -10.61
C GLY A 314 22.61 6.78 -11.15
N VAL A 315 22.92 8.07 -11.00
CA VAL A 315 24.14 8.67 -11.57
C VAL A 315 25.40 8.10 -10.94
N VAL A 316 25.40 7.84 -9.64
CA VAL A 316 26.60 7.33 -8.95
C VAL A 316 26.86 5.88 -9.37
N LEU A 317 25.82 5.05 -9.43
CA LEU A 317 25.89 3.68 -9.91
C LEU A 317 26.40 3.63 -11.35
N ILE A 318 25.84 4.44 -12.24
CA ILE A 318 26.28 4.55 -13.64
C ILE A 318 27.75 4.96 -13.69
N THR A 319 28.16 5.92 -12.86
CA THR A 319 29.55 6.37 -12.79
C THR A 319 30.50 5.25 -12.38
N VAL A 320 30.14 4.45 -11.36
CA VAL A 320 30.92 3.29 -10.93
C VAL A 320 31.04 2.25 -12.05
N LEU A 321 29.94 1.94 -12.74
CA LEU A 321 29.92 0.97 -13.85
C LEU A 321 30.79 1.44 -15.03
N LEU A 322 30.67 2.71 -15.43
CA LEU A 322 31.47 3.28 -16.52
C LEU A 322 32.94 3.44 -16.14
N HIS A 323 33.23 3.73 -14.88
CA HIS A 323 34.60 3.74 -14.39
C HIS A 323 35.22 2.34 -14.44
N ALA A 324 34.49 1.31 -14.00
CA ALA A 324 34.93 -0.08 -14.14
C ALA A 324 35.14 -0.46 -15.63
N LEU A 325 34.23 -0.06 -16.52
CA LEU A 325 34.39 -0.26 -17.96
C LEU A 325 35.64 0.44 -18.50
N SER A 326 35.96 1.64 -18.02
CA SER A 326 37.18 2.36 -18.44
C SER A 326 38.46 1.61 -18.06
N HIS A 327 38.42 0.76 -17.02
CA HIS A 327 39.57 -0.05 -16.64
C HIS A 327 39.93 -1.12 -17.68
N GLU A 328 38.95 -1.60 -18.43
CA GLU A 328 39.11 -2.57 -19.51
C GLU A 328 39.81 -1.98 -20.75
N VAL A 329 39.85 -0.66 -20.88
CA VAL A 329 40.55 0.01 -21.99
C VAL A 329 42.02 0.23 -21.61
N GLU A 330 42.94 -0.11 -22.51
CA GLU A 330 44.37 0.15 -22.31
C GLU A 330 44.69 1.65 -22.33
N LYS A 331 45.85 2.01 -21.75
CA LYS A 331 46.29 3.42 -21.72
C LYS A 331 46.61 3.93 -23.13
N GLU A 332 46.40 5.23 -23.34
CA GLU A 332 46.79 5.98 -24.54
C GLU A 332 46.16 5.50 -25.86
N GLN A 333 45.12 4.66 -25.80
CA GLN A 333 44.38 4.22 -26.98
C GLN A 333 43.44 5.29 -27.55
N SER A 334 43.07 5.12 -28.82
CA SER A 334 41.95 5.84 -29.43
C SER A 334 40.65 5.06 -29.20
N VAL A 335 39.67 5.69 -28.56
CA VAL A 335 38.39 5.08 -28.19
C VAL A 335 37.26 5.82 -28.90
N GLN A 336 36.39 5.07 -29.57
CA GLN A 336 35.15 5.60 -30.13
C GLN A 336 33.95 5.14 -29.29
N ILE A 337 33.21 6.09 -28.74
CA ILE A 337 31.96 5.87 -28.04
C ILE A 337 30.82 6.06 -29.04
N ILE A 338 30.04 5.00 -29.25
CA ILE A 338 28.87 5.00 -30.12
C ILE A 338 27.63 5.06 -29.26
N THR A 339 26.76 6.03 -29.51
CA THR A 339 25.57 6.29 -28.70
C THR A 339 24.45 6.85 -29.55
N ASP A 340 23.19 6.59 -29.18
CA ASP A 340 22.04 7.23 -29.82
C ASP A 340 21.90 8.72 -29.43
N GLU A 341 22.61 9.16 -28.38
CA GLU A 341 22.54 10.53 -27.85
C GLU A 341 23.94 11.02 -27.44
N GLU A 342 24.56 11.84 -28.29
CA GLU A 342 25.96 12.29 -28.11
C GLU A 342 26.18 13.11 -26.82
N ASN A 343 25.13 13.77 -26.32
CA ASN A 343 25.15 14.57 -25.10
C ASN A 343 24.68 13.81 -23.84
N ALA A 344 24.47 12.49 -23.93
CA ALA A 344 24.09 11.70 -22.77
C ALA A 344 25.16 11.79 -21.67
N MET A 345 24.70 11.96 -20.43
CA MET A 345 25.58 12.08 -19.24
C MET A 345 26.55 10.90 -19.12
N ALA A 346 26.10 9.69 -19.44
CA ALA A 346 26.92 8.48 -19.46
C ALA A 346 28.13 8.60 -20.42
N CYS A 347 27.93 9.16 -21.62
CA CYS A 347 29.01 9.35 -22.59
C CYS A 347 30.07 10.32 -22.07
N GLN A 348 29.63 11.40 -21.42
CA GLN A 348 30.53 12.40 -20.84
C GLN A 348 31.30 11.85 -19.65
N ILE A 349 30.66 11.05 -18.79
CA ILE A 349 31.31 10.35 -17.67
C ILE A 349 32.38 9.39 -18.19
N LEU A 350 32.05 8.53 -19.16
CA LEU A 350 32.99 7.57 -19.72
C LEU A 350 34.15 8.26 -20.44
N LYS A 351 33.87 9.30 -21.24
CA LYS A 351 34.90 10.13 -21.87
C LYS A 351 35.83 10.74 -20.83
N CYS A 352 35.28 11.33 -19.77
CA CYS A 352 36.06 11.91 -18.68
C CYS A 352 36.96 10.86 -18.01
N ALA A 353 36.41 9.69 -17.67
CA ALA A 353 37.17 8.59 -17.09
C ALA A 353 38.35 8.18 -18.01
N LEU A 354 38.09 7.86 -19.28
CA LEU A 354 39.11 7.44 -20.24
C LEU A 354 40.18 8.50 -20.49
N THR A 355 39.78 9.76 -20.66
CA THR A 355 40.75 10.86 -20.88
C THR A 355 41.63 11.13 -19.67
N LYS A 356 41.07 11.13 -18.45
CA LYS A 356 41.80 11.50 -17.22
C LYS A 356 42.59 10.35 -16.61
N THR A 357 42.09 9.12 -16.66
CA THR A 357 42.73 7.98 -16.01
C THR A 357 43.56 7.14 -16.97
N LYS A 358 43.20 7.12 -18.26
CA LYS A 358 43.88 6.32 -19.30
C LYS A 358 44.65 7.16 -20.33
N ASN A 359 44.55 8.49 -20.32
CA ASN A 359 45.14 9.37 -21.34
C ASN A 359 44.69 9.02 -22.78
N SER A 360 43.51 8.42 -22.92
CA SER A 360 42.98 7.97 -24.20
C SER A 360 42.42 9.14 -25.01
N ARG A 361 42.49 9.04 -26.35
CA ARG A 361 41.80 9.96 -27.26
C ARG A 361 40.38 9.47 -27.49
N VAL A 362 39.38 10.22 -27.06
CA VAL A 362 37.98 9.77 -27.07
C VAL A 362 37.15 10.55 -28.08
N TYR A 363 36.49 9.83 -28.99
CA TYR A 363 35.54 10.35 -29.97
C TYR A 363 34.14 9.84 -29.62
N ILE A 364 33.11 10.69 -29.74
CA ILE A 364 31.71 10.31 -29.54
C ILE A 364 31.02 10.45 -30.90
N SER A 365 30.23 9.46 -31.30
CA SER A 365 29.51 9.47 -32.58
C SER A 365 28.16 8.78 -32.50
N SER A 366 27.18 9.32 -33.23
CA SER A 366 25.82 8.78 -33.35
C SER A 366 25.66 7.54 -34.23
N TYR A 367 26.68 7.18 -35.02
CA TYR A 367 26.61 6.06 -35.97
C TYR A 367 27.88 5.20 -35.95
N LEU A 368 27.73 3.91 -36.27
CA LEU A 368 28.85 3.00 -36.49
C LEU A 368 29.61 3.44 -37.75
N VAL A 369 30.77 4.05 -37.56
CA VAL A 369 31.73 4.24 -38.65
C VAL A 369 32.36 2.88 -38.92
N SER A 370 32.30 2.41 -40.17
CA SER A 370 32.85 1.12 -40.59
C SER A 370 34.36 1.08 -40.33
N THR A 371 34.76 0.53 -39.18
CA THR A 371 36.17 0.37 -38.81
C THR A 371 36.49 -1.13 -38.84
N THR A 372 37.27 -1.54 -39.83
CA THR A 372 37.62 -2.96 -40.10
C THR A 372 38.62 -3.55 -39.11
N SER A 373 38.95 -2.87 -38.01
CA SER A 373 40.00 -3.30 -37.08
C SER A 373 39.75 -2.96 -35.61
N ALA A 374 38.55 -2.54 -35.20
CA ALA A 374 38.32 -2.14 -33.81
C ALA A 374 37.71 -3.25 -32.95
N THR A 375 38.13 -3.34 -31.68
CA THR A 375 37.49 -4.21 -30.68
C THR A 375 36.19 -3.57 -30.23
N ILE A 376 35.05 -4.19 -30.55
CA ILE A 376 33.73 -3.71 -30.15
C ILE A 376 33.38 -4.28 -28.77
N ILE A 377 33.09 -3.38 -27.81
CA ILE A 377 32.59 -3.72 -26.48
C ILE A 377 31.10 -3.36 -26.44
N PRO A 378 30.18 -4.32 -26.70
CA PRO A 378 28.74 -4.07 -26.63
C PRO A 378 28.25 -4.10 -25.18
N LEU A 379 27.54 -3.04 -24.76
CA LEU A 379 26.95 -2.99 -23.41
C LEU A 379 25.65 -3.79 -23.25
N LYS A 380 25.20 -4.52 -24.27
CA LYS A 380 23.93 -5.24 -24.22
C LYS A 380 23.88 -6.38 -23.20
N ARG A 381 25.01 -6.92 -22.74
CA ARG A 381 25.12 -7.96 -21.71
C ARG A 381 26.50 -7.92 -21.06
N ILE A 382 26.69 -7.17 -19.97
CA ILE A 382 27.92 -7.35 -19.17
C ILE A 382 27.76 -8.62 -18.33
N LYS A 383 28.23 -9.74 -18.86
CA LYS A 383 28.92 -10.72 -18.01
C LYS A 383 30.39 -10.32 -18.05
N LEU A 384 30.95 -9.86 -16.93
CA LEU A 384 32.34 -9.37 -16.83
C LEU A 384 33.36 -10.30 -17.52
N LYS A 385 33.08 -11.62 -17.51
CA LYS A 385 33.89 -12.67 -18.12
C LYS A 385 33.94 -12.63 -19.65
N GLU A 386 32.86 -12.22 -20.32
CA GLU A 386 32.77 -12.16 -21.80
C GLU A 386 33.48 -10.91 -22.36
N VAL A 387 33.54 -9.82 -21.58
CA VAL A 387 34.29 -8.60 -21.94
C VAL A 387 35.80 -8.85 -21.90
N GLN A 388 36.28 -9.59 -20.90
CA GLN A 388 37.70 -9.93 -20.74
C GLN A 388 38.25 -10.82 -21.88
N ASP A 389 37.40 -11.64 -22.51
CA ASP A 389 37.82 -12.51 -23.61
C ASP A 389 37.83 -11.81 -24.98
N LEU A 390 37.06 -10.74 -25.17
CA LEU A 390 37.06 -9.92 -26.40
C LEU A 390 38.29 -9.01 -26.52
N ILE A 391 38.94 -8.67 -25.40
CA ILE A 391 40.05 -7.69 -25.35
C ILE A 391 41.43 -8.33 -25.55
N LYS A 392 41.55 -9.66 -25.43
CA LYS A 392 42.83 -10.39 -25.60
C LYS A 392 43.43 -10.35 -27.01
N HIS A 393 42.75 -9.79 -27.99
CA HIS A 393 43.27 -9.63 -29.35
C HIS A 393 43.60 -8.17 -29.61
N GLY A 394 44.89 -7.84 -29.44
CA GLY A 394 45.47 -6.50 -29.45
C GLY A 394 45.15 -5.67 -30.69
N SER A 395 44.04 -4.95 -30.64
CA SER A 395 43.76 -3.83 -31.51
C SER A 395 44.18 -2.52 -30.83
N THR A 396 44.76 -1.62 -31.62
CA THR A 396 45.11 -0.24 -31.23
C THR A 396 43.89 0.69 -31.09
N ASN A 397 42.70 0.23 -31.47
CA ASN A 397 41.46 1.00 -31.45
C ASN A 397 40.34 0.22 -30.73
N ALA A 398 39.69 0.88 -29.76
CA ALA A 398 38.54 0.35 -29.04
C ALA A 398 37.24 1.07 -29.44
N VAL A 399 36.17 0.32 -29.65
CA VAL A 399 34.82 0.83 -29.93
C VAL A 399 33.89 0.40 -28.81
N ILE A 400 33.23 1.34 -28.14
CA ILE A 400 32.27 1.06 -27.06
C ILE A 400 30.89 1.48 -27.54
N ALA A 401 29.94 0.54 -27.58
CA ALA A 401 28.56 0.82 -27.99
C ALA A 401 27.63 0.94 -26.77
N LEU A 402 27.17 2.16 -26.50
CA LEU A 402 26.19 2.53 -25.48
C LEU A 402 24.79 2.59 -26.11
N SER A 403 24.07 1.46 -26.18
CA SER A 403 22.67 1.46 -26.63
C SER A 403 21.69 1.31 -25.46
N GLN A 404 20.68 2.20 -25.38
CA GLN A 404 19.42 2.11 -24.60
C GLN A 404 19.47 1.78 -23.08
N PHE A 405 20.64 1.54 -22.47
CA PHE A 405 20.75 1.10 -21.07
C PHE A 405 20.35 2.13 -20.00
N PHE A 406 20.35 3.42 -20.36
CA PHE A 406 20.20 4.53 -19.42
C PHE A 406 18.98 5.42 -19.70
N LYS A 407 18.01 4.92 -20.48
CA LYS A 407 16.70 5.58 -20.57
C LYS A 407 15.94 5.31 -19.27
N SER A 408 16.06 6.23 -18.32
CA SER A 408 15.22 6.34 -17.13
C SER A 408 13.81 6.78 -17.49
#